data_AF-A0A933YHJ7-F1
#
_entry.id   AF-A0A933YHJ7-F1
#
_cell.length_a   1.000
_cell.length_b   1.000
_cell.length_c   1.000
_cell.angle_alpha   90.00
_cell.angle_beta   90.00
_cell.angle_gamma   90.00
#
_symmetry.space_group_name_H-M   'P 1'
#
loop_
_entity.id
_entity.type
_entity.pdbx_description
1 polymer ?
#
loop_
_entity_poly.entity_id
_entity_poly.type
_entity_poly.pdbx_seq_one_letter_code
_entity_poly.pdbx_strand_id
1 'polypeptide(L)'
;MMKLDEIAINIELVLVSLIEGVALVTLAEHAAEILHGPDALVSIPYILAGLAIILAFWSQSILHAVSFIRWPVRVEHMFLYFVAGFIQVIAYTNIDAATAWFFWWSIFTLVALLMYALDLRIIRESRARFPAVFLAEVERRHIYEMKYLVPIALVFNAGALAFAFFFPETFSTGIGFFVLGSLQLLISLLAIYDCTKNFRDRSAMIAKLNT
;
A
#
# COMPACT_ATOMS: atom_id res chain seq x y z
N MET A 1 7.87 30.29 -2.82
CA MET A 1 7.79 28.95 -2.20
C MET A 1 6.53 28.20 -2.63
N MET A 2 5.33 28.79 -2.52
CA MET A 2 4.06 28.13 -2.91
C MET A 2 4.04 27.46 -4.29
N LYS A 3 4.61 28.09 -5.33
CA LYS A 3 4.71 27.47 -6.68
C LYS A 3 5.61 26.24 -6.74
N LEU A 4 6.70 26.21 -5.96
CA LEU A 4 7.61 25.05 -5.95
C LEU A 4 7.01 23.90 -5.15
N ASP A 5 6.25 24.21 -4.10
CA ASP A 5 5.50 23.22 -3.34
C ASP A 5 4.40 22.58 -4.18
N GLU A 6 3.68 23.38 -4.97
CA GLU A 6 2.70 22.88 -5.94
C GLU A 6 3.36 21.97 -6.99
N ILE A 7 4.52 22.36 -7.52
CA ILE A 7 5.30 21.50 -8.44
C ILE A 7 5.69 20.19 -7.75
N ALA A 8 6.18 20.22 -6.51
CA ALA A 8 6.57 19.02 -5.77
C ALA A 8 5.37 18.06 -5.57
N ILE A 9 4.22 18.59 -5.16
CA ILE A 9 2.98 17.81 -5.02
C ILE A 9 2.57 17.22 -6.37
N ASN A 10 2.58 18.01 -7.44
CA ASN A 10 2.19 17.54 -8.77
C ASN A 10 3.09 16.42 -9.28
N ILE A 11 4.41 16.54 -9.09
CA ILE A 11 5.36 15.47 -9.45
C ILE A 11 4.99 14.18 -8.71
N GLU A 12 4.71 14.26 -7.41
CA GLU A 12 4.41 13.06 -6.61
C GLU A 12 3.05 12.44 -6.96
N LEU A 13 2.02 13.26 -7.17
CA LEU A 13 0.70 12.77 -7.59
C LEU A 13 0.73 12.12 -8.97
N VAL A 14 1.49 12.69 -9.91
CA VAL A 14 1.69 12.10 -11.24
C VAL A 14 2.47 10.78 -11.10
N LEU A 15 3.55 10.77 -10.32
CA LEU A 15 4.38 9.59 -10.12
C LEU A 15 3.57 8.43 -9.55
N VAL A 16 2.86 8.63 -8.43
CA VAL A 16 2.09 7.55 -7.80
C VAL A 16 0.94 7.09 -8.71
N SER A 17 0.26 8.00 -9.40
CA SER A 17 -0.85 7.62 -10.28
C SER A 17 -0.37 6.83 -11.49
N LEU A 18 0.82 7.13 -12.01
CA LEU A 18 1.43 6.36 -13.10
C LEU A 18 1.82 4.97 -12.62
N ILE A 19 2.48 4.86 -11.47
CA ILE A 19 2.92 3.59 -10.90
C ILE A 19 1.73 2.67 -10.60
N GLU A 20 0.71 3.19 -9.91
CA GLU A 20 -0.49 2.44 -9.57
C GLU A 20 -1.35 2.12 -10.80
N GLY A 21 -1.31 2.99 -11.83
CA GLY A 21 -1.92 2.71 -13.12
C GLY A 21 -1.27 1.51 -13.82
N VAL A 22 0.06 1.41 -13.81
CA VAL A 22 0.79 0.24 -14.35
C VAL A 22 0.45 -1.02 -13.54
N ALA A 23 0.47 -0.92 -12.21
CA ALA A 23 0.12 -2.02 -11.32
C ALA A 23 -1.32 -2.54 -11.58
N LEU A 24 -2.27 -1.63 -11.79
CA LEU A 24 -3.66 -1.95 -12.11
C LEU A 24 -3.80 -2.63 -13.47
N VAL A 25 -3.10 -2.17 -14.50
CA VAL A 25 -3.10 -2.82 -15.82
C VAL A 25 -2.52 -4.23 -15.72
N THR A 26 -1.39 -4.41 -15.04
CA THR A 26 -0.80 -5.74 -14.83
C THR A 26 -1.76 -6.68 -14.09
N LEU A 27 -2.41 -6.20 -13.02
CA LEU A 27 -3.42 -6.98 -12.31
C LEU A 27 -4.58 -7.35 -13.22
N ALA A 28 -5.08 -6.41 -14.03
CA ALA A 28 -6.21 -6.65 -14.92
C ALA A 28 -5.89 -7.69 -16.01
N GLU A 29 -4.70 -7.62 -16.61
CA GLU A 29 -4.24 -8.57 -17.63
C GLU A 29 -4.15 -10.00 -17.06
N HIS A 30 -3.46 -10.18 -15.94
CA HIS A 30 -3.28 -11.50 -15.33
C HIS A 30 -4.59 -12.03 -14.72
N ALA A 31 -5.44 -11.15 -14.17
CA ALA A 31 -6.76 -11.53 -13.71
C ALA A 31 -7.64 -12.04 -14.86
N ALA A 32 -7.61 -11.39 -16.03
CA ALA A 32 -8.41 -11.82 -17.18
C ALA A 32 -8.01 -13.23 -17.67
N GLU A 33 -6.71 -13.52 -17.71
CA GLU A 33 -6.20 -14.85 -18.07
C GLU A 33 -6.72 -15.94 -17.10
N ILE A 34 -6.64 -15.68 -15.79
CA ILE A 34 -7.04 -16.64 -14.75
C ILE A 34 -8.55 -16.84 -14.69
N LEU A 35 -9.33 -15.77 -14.91
CA LEU A 35 -10.79 -15.85 -14.89
C LEU A 35 -11.37 -16.70 -16.03
N HIS A 36 -10.61 -16.93 -17.11
CA HIS A 36 -10.96 -17.87 -18.17
C HIS A 36 -10.48 -19.30 -17.91
N GLY A 37 -9.69 -19.52 -16.84
CA GLY A 37 -9.15 -20.82 -16.45
C GLY A 37 -10.05 -21.63 -15.52
N PRO A 38 -9.70 -22.90 -15.27
CA PRO A 38 -10.46 -23.78 -14.38
C PRO A 38 -10.45 -23.34 -12.90
N ASP A 39 -9.43 -22.58 -12.49
CA ASP A 39 -9.23 -22.12 -11.11
C ASP A 39 -9.81 -20.72 -10.84
N ALA A 40 -10.62 -20.18 -11.75
CA ALA A 40 -11.17 -18.82 -11.66
C ALA A 40 -11.79 -18.51 -10.29
N LEU A 41 -12.66 -19.39 -9.77
CA LEU A 41 -13.38 -19.16 -8.52
C LEU A 41 -12.46 -19.09 -7.30
N VAL A 42 -11.39 -19.89 -7.26
CA VAL A 42 -10.49 -19.93 -6.11
C VAL A 42 -9.51 -18.75 -6.09
N SER A 43 -9.28 -18.12 -7.25
CA SER A 43 -8.37 -16.98 -7.43
C SER A 43 -9.03 -15.60 -7.27
N ILE A 44 -10.37 -15.50 -7.36
CA ILE A 44 -11.09 -14.24 -7.16
C ILE A 44 -10.66 -13.47 -5.89
N PRO A 45 -10.50 -14.12 -4.71
CA PRO A 45 -10.05 -13.40 -3.53
C PRO A 45 -8.70 -12.72 -3.68
N TYR A 46 -7.74 -13.31 -4.41
CA TYR A 46 -6.45 -12.70 -4.68
C TYR A 46 -6.56 -11.50 -5.61
N ILE A 47 -7.41 -11.59 -6.65
CA ILE A 47 -7.65 -10.49 -7.59
C ILE A 47 -8.23 -9.29 -6.85
N LEU A 48 -9.27 -9.53 -6.04
CA LEU A 48 -9.89 -8.48 -5.25
C LEU A 48 -8.95 -7.93 -4.17
N ALA A 49 -8.11 -8.78 -3.58
CA ALA A 49 -7.10 -8.35 -2.63
C ALA A 49 -6.05 -7.46 -3.30
N GLY A 50 -5.60 -7.83 -4.50
CA GLY A 50 -4.67 -7.03 -5.30
C GLY A 50 -5.23 -5.64 -5.61
N LEU A 51 -6.48 -5.59 -6.08
CA LEU A 51 -7.18 -4.32 -6.32
C LEU A 51 -7.31 -3.50 -5.04
N ALA A 52 -7.64 -4.16 -3.92
CA ALA A 52 -7.77 -3.48 -2.64
C ALA A 52 -6.43 -2.88 -2.17
N ILE A 53 -5.31 -3.56 -2.41
CA ILE A 53 -3.98 -3.07 -2.05
C ILE A 53 -3.59 -1.86 -2.91
N ILE A 54 -3.84 -1.89 -4.22
CA ILE A 54 -3.63 -0.75 -5.12
C ILE A 54 -4.36 0.48 -4.58
N LEU A 55 -5.65 0.34 -4.30
CA LEU A 55 -6.48 1.45 -3.80
C LEU A 55 -6.00 1.97 -2.44
N ALA A 56 -5.57 1.08 -1.54
CA ALA A 56 -5.04 1.47 -0.24
C ALA A 56 -3.71 2.23 -0.36
N PHE A 57 -2.78 1.71 -1.16
CA PHE A 57 -1.46 2.32 -1.35
C PHE A 57 -1.56 3.67 -2.06
N TRP A 58 -2.35 3.75 -3.13
CA TRP A 58 -2.65 4.99 -3.84
C TRP A 58 -3.26 6.05 -2.90
N SER A 59 -4.27 5.67 -2.12
CA SER A 59 -4.96 6.59 -1.20
C SER A 59 -4.05 7.13 -0.10
N GLN A 60 -3.20 6.27 0.49
CA GLN A 60 -2.21 6.68 1.49
C GLN A 60 -1.16 7.63 0.91
N SER A 61 -0.69 7.35 -0.31
CA SER A 61 0.31 8.17 -1.00
C SER A 61 -0.24 9.55 -1.34
N ILE A 62 -1.51 9.66 -1.78
CA ILE A 62 -2.16 10.96 -1.97
C ILE A 62 -2.23 11.73 -0.65
N LEU A 63 -2.67 11.06 0.42
CA LEU A 63 -2.79 11.70 1.72
C LEU A 63 -1.44 12.21 2.24
N HIS A 64 -0.38 11.44 2.03
CA HIS A 64 1.00 11.84 2.30
C HIS A 64 1.39 13.07 1.46
N ALA A 65 1.20 13.01 0.14
CA ALA A 65 1.58 14.05 -0.81
C ALA A 65 0.94 15.41 -0.48
N VAL A 66 -0.38 15.44 -0.28
CA VAL A 66 -1.09 16.70 0.02
C VAL A 66 -0.69 17.26 1.39
N SER A 67 -0.38 16.39 2.36
CA SER A 67 -0.07 16.78 3.73
C SER A 67 1.36 17.30 3.91
N PHE A 68 2.36 16.62 3.34
CA PHE A 68 3.76 16.81 3.75
C PHE A 68 4.76 17.06 2.62
N ILE A 69 4.41 16.78 1.37
CA ILE A 69 5.35 16.90 0.25
C ILE A 69 5.47 18.35 -0.20
N ARG A 70 6.70 18.85 -0.18
CA ARG A 70 7.04 20.24 -0.44
C ARG A 70 8.41 20.30 -1.09
N TRP A 71 8.79 21.45 -1.63
CA TRP A 71 10.14 21.66 -2.14
C TRP A 71 11.16 21.83 -0.99
N PRO A 72 12.39 21.31 -1.12
CA PRO A 72 12.91 20.45 -2.18
C PRO A 72 12.39 19.02 -2.09
N VAL A 73 12.18 18.40 -3.25
CA VAL A 73 11.76 17.01 -3.36
C VAL A 73 12.85 16.06 -2.82
N ARG A 74 12.42 15.03 -2.09
CA ARG A 74 13.28 13.94 -1.62
C ARG A 74 13.25 12.79 -2.60
N VAL A 75 14.30 12.69 -3.41
CA VAL A 75 14.38 11.69 -4.48
C VAL A 75 14.38 10.26 -3.91
N GLU A 76 14.94 10.07 -2.71
CA GLU A 76 14.92 8.78 -2.02
C GLU A 76 13.51 8.25 -1.76
N HIS A 77 12.56 9.14 -1.43
CA HIS A 77 11.16 8.77 -1.24
C HIS A 77 10.51 8.36 -2.57
N MET A 78 10.80 9.11 -3.63
CA MET A 78 10.29 8.81 -4.97
C MET A 78 10.81 7.49 -5.54
N PHE A 79 12.07 7.15 -5.27
CA PHE A 79 12.62 5.86 -5.69
C PHE A 79 11.93 4.69 -5.00
N LEU A 80 11.48 4.85 -3.75
CA LEU A 80 10.73 3.78 -3.07
C LEU A 80 9.36 3.53 -3.69
N TYR A 81 8.69 4.55 -4.25
CA TYR A 81 7.48 4.31 -5.03
C TYR A 81 7.75 3.41 -6.25
N PHE A 82 8.84 3.64 -6.98
CA PHE A 82 9.21 2.77 -8.11
C PHE A 82 9.51 1.34 -7.66
N VAL A 83 10.24 1.17 -6.55
CA VAL A 83 10.52 -0.16 -5.99
C VAL A 83 9.21 -0.85 -5.56
N ALA A 84 8.32 -0.13 -4.89
CA ALA A 84 7.01 -0.63 -4.48
C ALA A 84 6.16 -1.06 -5.70
N GLY A 85 6.09 -0.21 -6.73
CA GLY A 85 5.40 -0.51 -7.98
C GLY A 85 5.97 -1.72 -8.71
N PHE A 86 7.29 -1.83 -8.78
CA PHE A 86 7.96 -2.98 -9.39
C PHE A 86 7.62 -4.30 -8.67
N ILE A 87 7.64 -4.29 -7.33
CA ILE A 87 7.25 -5.46 -6.54
C ILE A 87 5.78 -5.80 -6.75
N GLN A 88 4.89 -4.81 -6.80
CA GLN A 88 3.46 -5.03 -7.08
C GLN A 88 3.25 -5.70 -8.43
N VAL A 89 3.91 -5.22 -9.49
CA VAL A 89 3.85 -5.83 -10.82
C VAL A 89 4.25 -7.30 -10.76
N ILE A 90 5.39 -7.63 -10.12
CA ILE A 90 5.82 -9.02 -10.00
C ILE A 90 4.85 -9.84 -9.14
N ALA A 91 4.32 -9.28 -8.06
CA ALA A 91 3.33 -9.97 -7.24
C ALA A 91 2.09 -10.34 -8.06
N TYR A 92 1.58 -9.40 -8.89
CA TYR A 92 0.41 -9.62 -9.73
C TYR A 92 0.66 -10.60 -10.87
N THR A 93 1.88 -10.69 -11.39
CA THR A 93 2.21 -11.74 -12.36
C THR A 93 2.27 -13.15 -11.75
N ASN A 94 2.23 -13.26 -10.42
CA ASN A 94 2.31 -14.53 -9.67
C ASN A 94 1.04 -14.78 -8.84
N ILE A 95 -0.09 -14.23 -9.26
CA ILE A 95 -1.35 -14.28 -8.51
C ILE A 95 -1.95 -15.69 -8.38
N ASP A 96 -1.57 -16.61 -9.26
CA ASP A 96 -1.92 -18.03 -9.25
C ASP A 96 -0.97 -18.89 -8.39
N ALA A 97 0.13 -18.31 -7.90
CA ALA A 97 1.15 -19.03 -7.13
C ALA A 97 1.25 -18.46 -5.71
N ALA A 98 0.53 -19.05 -4.75
CA ALA A 98 0.46 -18.55 -3.36
C ALA A 98 1.84 -18.27 -2.73
N THR A 99 2.80 -19.18 -2.91
CA THR A 99 4.16 -19.01 -2.36
C THR A 99 4.83 -17.75 -2.93
N ALA A 100 4.77 -17.55 -4.24
CA ALA A 100 5.38 -16.38 -4.88
C ALA A 100 4.61 -15.09 -4.52
N TRP A 101 3.28 -15.14 -4.52
CA TRP A 101 2.41 -14.05 -4.08
C TRP A 101 2.79 -13.54 -2.68
N PHE A 102 2.78 -14.42 -1.67
CA PHE A 102 3.07 -14.02 -0.28
C PHE A 102 4.54 -13.67 -0.06
N PHE A 103 5.46 -14.23 -0.84
CA PHE A 103 6.85 -13.79 -0.84
C PHE A 103 7.00 -12.34 -1.29
N TRP A 104 6.42 -11.98 -2.43
CA TRP A 104 6.52 -10.61 -2.95
C TRP A 104 5.77 -9.61 -2.06
N TRP A 105 4.63 -9.97 -1.48
CA TRP A 105 3.96 -9.12 -0.49
C TRP A 105 4.72 -8.98 0.84
N SER A 106 5.50 -9.99 1.24
CA SER A 106 6.43 -9.86 2.37
C SER A 106 7.53 -8.85 2.07
N ILE A 107 8.08 -8.87 0.85
CA ILE A 107 9.07 -7.87 0.42
C ILE A 107 8.43 -6.48 0.33
N PHE A 108 7.23 -6.38 -0.26
CA PHE A 108 6.49 -5.12 -0.35
C PHE A 108 6.25 -4.51 1.02
N THR A 109 5.85 -5.30 2.01
CA THR A 109 5.61 -4.80 3.39
C THR A 109 6.89 -4.34 4.07
N LEU A 110 8.05 -4.95 3.79
CA LEU A 110 9.35 -4.44 4.24
C LEU A 110 9.69 -3.08 3.59
N VAL A 111 9.43 -2.93 2.29
CA VAL A 111 9.60 -1.64 1.59
C VAL A 111 8.65 -0.60 2.16
N ALA A 112 7.38 -0.94 2.39
CA ALA A 112 6.43 -0.05 3.03
C ALA A 112 6.90 0.38 4.43
N LEU A 113 7.45 -0.54 5.25
CA LEU A 113 8.00 -0.18 6.55
C LEU A 113 9.13 0.86 6.44
N LEU A 114 10.01 0.72 5.44
CA LEU A 114 11.06 1.70 5.15
C LEU A 114 10.45 3.05 4.73
N MET A 115 9.44 3.06 3.88
CA MET A 115 8.71 4.28 3.50
C MET A 115 8.11 4.96 4.73
N TYR A 116 7.40 4.24 5.59
CA TYR A 116 6.84 4.78 6.84
C TYR A 116 7.91 5.38 7.75
N ALA A 117 9.10 4.77 7.82
CA ALA A 117 10.21 5.31 8.60
C ALA A 117 10.75 6.64 8.04
N LEU A 118 10.83 6.76 6.70
CA LEU A 118 11.19 8.01 6.04
C LEU A 118 10.10 9.07 6.22
N ASP A 119 8.84 8.71 6.05
CA ASP A 119 7.70 9.61 6.22
C ASP A 119 7.65 10.21 7.62
N LEU A 120 7.94 9.41 8.65
CA LEU A 120 8.00 9.90 10.02
C LEU A 120 9.05 11.01 10.18
N ARG A 121 10.18 10.91 9.47
CA ARG A 121 11.19 11.97 9.42
C ARG A 121 10.64 13.22 8.72
N ILE A 122 9.92 13.08 7.61
CA ILE A 122 9.28 14.20 6.89
C ILE A 122 8.26 14.93 7.78
N ILE A 123 7.42 14.18 8.49
CA ILE A 123 6.42 14.71 9.42
C ILE A 123 7.09 15.53 10.53
N ARG A 124 8.15 14.98 11.15
CA ARG A 124 8.88 15.64 12.25
C ARG A 124 9.61 16.90 11.81
N GLU A 125 10.18 16.90 10.61
CA GLU A 125 10.84 18.09 10.04
C GLU A 125 9.83 19.20 9.68
N SER A 126 8.54 18.87 9.58
CA SER A 126 7.47 19.84 9.28
C SER A 126 6.95 20.61 10.50
N ARG A 127 7.58 20.45 11.68
CA ARG A 127 7.20 21.08 12.97
C ARG A 127 7.04 22.59 12.97
N ALA A 128 7.85 23.31 12.21
CA ALA A 128 7.77 24.76 12.13
C ALA A 128 6.57 25.28 11.30
N ARG A 129 5.91 24.41 10.54
CA ARG A 129 4.94 24.82 9.49
C ARG A 129 3.48 24.54 9.83
N PHE A 130 3.22 23.60 10.73
CA PHE A 130 1.87 23.20 11.07
C PHE A 130 1.63 23.37 12.58
N PRO A 131 0.37 23.59 13.00
CA PRO A 131 0.05 23.64 14.42
C PRO A 131 0.47 22.36 15.14
N ALA A 132 1.01 22.51 16.35
CA ALA A 132 1.50 21.38 17.14
C ALA A 132 0.43 20.30 17.36
N VAL A 133 -0.83 20.69 17.52
CA VAL A 133 -1.96 19.76 17.69
C VAL A 133 -2.19 18.89 16.44
N PHE A 134 -2.11 19.48 15.24
CA PHE A 134 -2.25 18.75 13.99
C PHE A 134 -1.11 17.74 13.81
N LEU A 135 0.12 18.17 14.02
CA LEU A 135 1.29 17.30 13.88
C LEU A 135 1.32 16.19 14.91
N ALA A 136 0.93 16.46 16.16
CA ALA A 136 0.87 15.44 17.19
C ALA A 136 -0.14 14.34 16.83
N GLU A 137 -1.30 14.72 16.28
CA GLU A 137 -2.30 13.76 15.83
C GLU A 137 -1.81 12.91 14.65
N VAL A 138 -1.24 13.56 13.63
CA VAL A 138 -0.72 12.84 12.45
C VAL A 138 0.47 11.97 12.82
N GLU A 139 1.42 12.46 13.62
CA GLU A 139 2.58 11.68 14.09
C GLU A 139 2.11 10.48 14.94
N ARG A 140 1.16 10.68 15.87
CA ARG A 140 0.59 9.59 16.68
C ARG A 140 0.00 8.50 15.80
N ARG A 141 -0.80 8.90 14.80
CA ARG A 141 -1.46 7.97 13.88
C ARG A 141 -0.44 7.24 13.00
N HIS A 142 0.52 7.96 12.42
CA HIS A 142 1.58 7.39 11.59
C HIS A 142 2.43 6.37 12.37
N ILE A 143 2.77 6.68 13.63
CA ILE A 143 3.48 5.76 14.50
C ILE A 143 2.65 4.50 14.79
N TYR A 144 1.33 4.64 14.98
CA TYR A 144 0.44 3.49 15.15
C TYR A 144 0.45 2.58 13.92
N GLU A 145 0.31 3.15 12.73
CA GLU A 145 0.34 2.43 11.46
C GLU A 145 1.68 1.69 11.29
N MET A 146 2.79 2.38 11.51
CA MET A 146 4.15 1.84 11.41
C MET A 146 4.45 0.75 12.46
N LYS A 147 3.96 0.89 13.70
CA LYS A 147 4.27 -0.05 14.80
C LYS A 147 3.36 -1.27 14.84
N TYR A 148 2.12 -1.15 14.35
CA TYR A 148 1.14 -2.21 14.47
C TYR A 148 0.66 -2.70 13.11
N LEU A 149 0.12 -1.82 12.26
CA LEU A 149 -0.51 -2.27 11.02
C LEU A 149 0.49 -2.89 10.04
N VAL A 150 1.62 -2.22 9.78
CA VAL A 150 2.64 -2.74 8.85
C VAL A 150 3.28 -4.04 9.37
N PRO A 151 3.68 -4.16 10.65
CA PRO A 151 4.20 -5.42 11.18
C PRO A 151 3.17 -6.54 11.21
N ILE A 152 1.89 -6.26 11.50
CA ILE A 152 0.82 -7.28 11.42
C ILE A 152 0.70 -7.80 9.98
N ALA A 153 0.72 -6.90 8.99
CA ALA A 153 0.69 -7.30 7.58
C ALA A 153 1.92 -8.12 7.19
N LEU A 154 3.12 -7.76 7.66
CA LEU A 154 4.34 -8.52 7.43
C LEU A 154 4.27 -9.92 8.06
N VAL A 155 3.83 -10.02 9.32
CA VAL A 155 3.68 -11.31 10.01
C VAL A 155 2.65 -12.19 9.30
N PHE A 156 1.54 -11.60 8.85
CA PHE A 156 0.55 -12.32 8.06
C PHE A 156 1.15 -12.86 6.76
N ASN A 157 1.80 -12.01 5.96
CA ASN A 157 2.38 -12.42 4.67
C ASN A 157 3.49 -13.46 4.85
N ALA A 158 4.40 -13.26 5.82
CA ALA A 158 5.46 -14.22 6.11
C ALA A 158 4.90 -15.55 6.65
N GLY A 159 3.85 -15.49 7.47
CA GLY A 159 3.15 -16.67 7.95
C GLY A 159 2.46 -17.44 6.82
N ALA A 160 1.71 -16.75 5.97
CA ALA A 160 1.06 -17.32 4.79
C ALA A 160 2.07 -17.92 3.81
N LEU A 161 3.20 -17.24 3.60
CA LEU A 161 4.34 -17.76 2.84
C LEU A 161 4.86 -19.07 3.45
N ALA A 162 5.11 -19.12 4.76
CA ALA A 162 5.58 -20.33 5.42
C ALA A 162 4.58 -21.49 5.26
N PHE A 163 3.28 -21.23 5.45
CA PHE A 163 2.24 -22.25 5.24
C PHE A 163 2.20 -22.74 3.78
N ALA A 164 2.23 -21.84 2.80
CA ALA A 164 2.23 -22.20 1.39
C ALA A 164 3.50 -22.98 0.99
N PHE A 165 4.65 -22.64 1.60
CA PHE A 165 5.93 -23.30 1.35
C PHE A 165 6.01 -24.70 1.97
N PHE A 166 5.56 -24.87 3.22
CA PHE A 166 5.65 -26.15 3.92
C PHE A 166 4.51 -27.12 3.58
N PHE A 167 3.36 -26.62 3.11
CA PHE A 167 2.20 -27.42 2.75
C PHE A 167 1.72 -27.14 1.31
N PRO A 168 2.58 -27.29 0.29
CA PRO A 168 2.28 -26.86 -1.07
C PRO A 168 1.07 -27.57 -1.69
N GLU A 169 0.81 -28.83 -1.34
CA GLU A 169 -0.37 -29.57 -1.81
C GLU A 169 -1.70 -28.97 -1.33
N THR A 170 -1.71 -28.32 -0.16
CA THR A 170 -2.92 -27.71 0.42
C THR A 170 -3.18 -26.32 -0.15
N PHE A 171 -2.11 -25.60 -0.49
CA PHE A 171 -2.16 -24.17 -0.83
C PHE A 171 -1.82 -23.87 -2.29
N SER A 172 -1.59 -24.88 -3.13
CA SER A 172 -1.41 -24.68 -4.57
C SER A 172 -2.74 -24.50 -5.30
N THR A 173 -3.79 -25.23 -4.90
CA THR A 173 -5.13 -25.16 -5.51
C THR A 173 -6.23 -25.41 -4.48
N GLY A 174 -7.49 -25.18 -4.87
CA GLY A 174 -8.66 -25.56 -4.08
C GLY A 174 -8.88 -24.70 -2.82
N ILE A 175 -9.33 -25.35 -1.73
CA ILE A 175 -9.85 -24.66 -0.53
C ILE A 175 -8.75 -23.91 0.23
N GLY A 176 -7.56 -24.50 0.40
CA GLY A 176 -6.48 -23.84 1.14
C GLY A 176 -6.02 -22.57 0.44
N PHE A 177 -5.84 -22.63 -0.88
CA PHE A 177 -5.55 -21.46 -1.71
C PHE A 177 -6.61 -20.37 -1.54
N PHE A 178 -7.89 -20.72 -1.69
CA PHE A 178 -9.03 -19.80 -1.52
C PHE A 178 -9.07 -19.15 -0.13
N VAL A 179 -8.79 -19.91 0.94
CA VAL A 179 -8.80 -19.41 2.31
C VAL A 179 -7.69 -18.37 2.52
N LEU A 180 -6.46 -18.63 2.06
CA LEU A 180 -5.37 -17.65 2.17
C LEU A 180 -5.68 -16.36 1.41
N GLY A 181 -6.22 -16.48 0.19
CA GLY A 181 -6.65 -15.32 -0.59
C GLY A 181 -7.77 -14.54 0.09
N SER A 182 -8.73 -15.23 0.70
CA SER A 182 -9.85 -14.61 1.43
C SER A 182 -9.39 -13.86 2.68
N LEU A 183 -8.42 -14.42 3.41
CA LEU A 183 -7.80 -13.74 4.55
C LEU A 183 -7.03 -12.49 4.13
N GLN A 184 -6.26 -12.57 3.04
CA GLN A 184 -5.56 -11.42 2.48
C GLN A 184 -6.57 -10.35 2.03
N LEU A 185 -7.65 -10.73 1.35
CA LEU A 185 -8.72 -9.81 0.95
C LEU A 185 -9.33 -9.10 2.16
N LEU A 186 -9.68 -9.84 3.22
CA LEU A 186 -10.24 -9.26 4.44
C LEU A 186 -9.28 -8.22 5.05
N ILE A 187 -7.99 -8.56 5.16
CA ILE A 187 -6.96 -7.63 5.68
C ILE A 187 -6.86 -6.39 4.79
N SER A 188 -6.83 -6.56 3.47
CA SER A 188 -6.76 -5.44 2.52
C SER A 188 -8.01 -4.54 2.57
N LEU A 189 -9.21 -5.11 2.75
CA LEU A 189 -10.45 -4.35 2.92
C LEU A 189 -10.45 -3.57 4.24
N LEU A 190 -9.97 -4.17 5.32
CA LEU A 190 -9.80 -3.48 6.59
C LEU A 190 -8.80 -2.31 6.47
N ALA A 191 -7.72 -2.50 5.70
CA ALA A 191 -6.75 -1.45 5.40
C ALA A 191 -7.38 -0.30 4.58
N ILE A 192 -8.20 -0.59 3.58
CA ILE A 192 -8.96 0.44 2.84
C ILE A 192 -9.89 1.21 3.77
N TYR A 193 -10.66 0.50 4.60
CA TYR A 193 -11.60 1.13 5.51
C TYR A 193 -10.90 2.11 6.45
N ASP A 194 -9.81 1.64 7.07
CA ASP A 194 -8.99 2.43 7.98
C ASP A 194 -8.30 3.60 7.26
N CYS A 195 -7.81 3.39 6.03
CA CYS A 195 -7.27 4.44 5.15
C CYS A 195 -8.32 5.51 4.83
N THR A 196 -9.53 5.11 4.43
CA THR A 196 -10.62 6.03 4.08
C THR A 196 -11.04 6.88 5.28
N LYS A 197 -11.11 6.25 6.47
CA LYS A 197 -11.38 6.97 7.73
C LYS A 197 -10.29 8.00 8.00
N ASN A 198 -9.02 7.60 7.95
CA ASN A 198 -7.88 8.49 8.16
C ASN A 198 -7.86 9.65 7.13
N PHE A 199 -8.14 9.36 5.86
CA PHE A 199 -8.22 10.35 4.80
C PHE A 199 -9.28 11.42 5.09
N ARG A 200 -10.49 10.99 5.49
CA ARG A 200 -11.59 11.90 5.86
C ARG A 200 -11.21 12.76 7.06
N ASP A 201 -10.67 12.14 8.11
CA ASP A 201 -10.36 12.83 9.35
C ASP A 201 -9.23 13.86 9.13
N ARG A 202 -8.16 13.49 8.42
CA ARG A 202 -7.07 14.41 8.06
C ARG A 202 -7.51 15.50 7.10
N SER A 203 -8.34 15.20 6.10
CA SER A 203 -8.87 16.21 5.16
C SER A 203 -9.68 17.27 5.90
N ALA A 204 -10.50 16.88 6.87
CA ALA A 204 -11.26 17.80 7.71
C ALA A 204 -10.34 18.68 8.59
N MET A 205 -9.21 18.13 9.08
CA MET A 205 -8.21 18.91 9.80
C MET A 205 -7.50 19.91 8.89
N ILE A 206 -7.07 19.48 7.70
CA ILE A 206 -6.40 20.35 6.72
C ILE A 206 -7.31 21.49 6.29
N ALA A 207 -8.60 21.23 6.05
CA ALA A 207 -9.57 22.26 5.69
C ALA A 207 -9.63 23.38 6.74
N LYS A 208 -9.57 23.04 8.04
CA LYS A 208 -9.55 24.01 9.15
C LYS A 208 -8.25 24.82 9.25
N LEU A 209 -7.16 24.38 8.63
CA LEU A 209 -5.90 25.12 8.59
C LEU A 209 -5.90 26.23 7.54
N ASN A 210 -6.78 26.12 6.53
CA ASN A 210 -6.89 27.05 5.42
C ASN A 210 -8.06 28.06 5.58
N THR A 211 -8.80 27.96 6.68
CA THR A 211 -9.86 28.91 7.10
C THR A 211 -9.35 29.80 8.22
#